data_AF-A0A3D0MCQ1-F1
#
_entry.id   AF-A0A3D0MCQ1-F1
#
_cell.length_a   1.000
_cell.length_b   1.000
_cell.length_c   1.000
_cell.angle_alpha   90.00
_cell.angle_beta   90.00
_cell.angle_gamma   90.00
#
_symmetry.space_group_name_H-M   'P 1'
#
loop_
_entity.id
_entity.type
_entity.pdbx_description
1 polymer ?
#
loop_
_entity_poly.entity_id
_entity_poly.type
_entity_poly.pdbx_seq_one_letter_code
_entity_poly.pdbx_strand_id
1 'polypeptide(L)'
;MKHLSTPASITLALIIHTYVNGGQAQEIGQYQPSLNEFGQPELQGTWFFGSTTPVTPPSDLGDRAAYTAEEIATIESEALQAN
;
A
#
# COMPACT_ATOMS: atom_id res chain seq x y z
N MET A 1 54.56 21.17 -10.46
CA MET A 1 53.24 21.43 -11.09
C MET A 1 52.18 21.02 -10.09
N LYS A 2 51.50 22.02 -9.51
CA LYS A 2 50.47 21.85 -8.47
C LYS A 2 49.19 21.38 -9.15
N HIS A 3 48.74 20.15 -8.89
CA HIS A 3 47.36 19.74 -9.23
C HIS A 3 46.78 18.74 -8.21
N LEU A 4 47.30 18.74 -6.97
CA LEU A 4 46.73 17.90 -5.92
C LEU A 4 45.42 18.55 -5.46
N SER A 5 44.35 18.20 -6.19
CA SER A 5 42.99 18.63 -5.97
C SER A 5 42.54 18.25 -4.56
N THR A 6 42.00 19.24 -3.88
CA THR A 6 41.70 19.31 -2.45
C THR A 6 40.82 18.14 -1.97
N PRO A 7 41.13 17.47 -0.84
CA PRO A 7 40.27 16.44 -0.26
C PRO A 7 38.85 16.94 0.07
N ALA A 8 38.70 18.25 0.31
CA ALA A 8 37.42 18.91 0.54
C ALA A 8 36.45 18.83 -0.66
N SER A 9 36.97 18.83 -1.89
CA SER A 9 36.13 18.77 -3.10
C SER A 9 35.53 17.37 -3.32
N ILE A 10 36.26 16.33 -2.92
CA ILE A 10 35.80 14.94 -3.00
C ILE A 10 34.72 14.70 -1.94
N THR A 11 34.91 15.21 -0.73
CA THR A 11 33.92 15.12 0.35
C THR A 11 32.63 15.84 0.00
N LEU A 12 32.72 17.04 -0.59
CA LEU A 12 31.54 17.79 -1.04
C LEU A 12 30.80 17.07 -2.18
N ALA A 13 31.52 16.46 -3.13
CA ALA A 13 30.91 15.68 -4.21
C ALA A 13 30.21 14.41 -3.69
N LEU A 14 30.75 13.73 -2.68
CA LEU A 14 30.13 12.56 -2.04
C LEU A 14 28.84 12.92 -1.29
N ILE A 15 28.81 14.08 -0.64
CA ILE A 15 27.62 14.60 0.03
C ILE A 15 26.53 14.89 -1.02
N ILE A 16 26.86 15.56 -2.13
CA ILE A 16 25.87 15.85 -3.18
C ILE A 16 25.31 14.56 -3.81
N HIS A 17 26.14 13.53 -4.01
CA HIS A 17 25.69 12.23 -4.53
C HIS A 17 24.72 11.51 -3.58
N THR A 18 24.90 11.64 -2.27
CA THR A 18 23.99 11.03 -1.28
C THR A 18 22.66 11.78 -1.19
N TYR A 19 22.66 13.11 -1.34
CA TYR A 19 21.43 13.90 -1.38
C TYR A 19 20.59 13.67 -2.66
N VAL A 20 21.20 13.45 -3.82
CA VAL A 20 20.46 13.22 -5.09
C VAL A 20 19.84 11.81 -5.17
N ASN A 21 20.46 10.80 -4.55
CA ASN A 21 19.98 9.41 -4.61
C ASN A 21 19.11 9.00 -3.40
N GLY A 22 19.03 9.82 -2.34
CA GLY A 22 18.40 9.48 -1.06
C GLY A 22 16.88 9.42 -1.02
N GLY A 23 16.18 9.48 -2.17
CA GLY A 23 14.72 9.61 -2.18
C GLY A 23 14.01 9.20 -3.47
N GLN A 24 14.53 8.21 -4.21
CA GLN A 24 13.73 7.59 -5.25
C GLN A 24 12.68 6.70 -4.57
N ALA A 25 11.43 7.17 -4.51
CA ALA A 25 10.31 6.32 -4.10
C ALA A 25 10.23 5.16 -5.09
N GLN A 26 10.37 3.94 -4.60
CA GLN A 26 10.21 2.75 -5.42
C GLN A 26 8.76 2.69 -5.86
N GLU A 27 8.52 2.84 -7.17
CA GLU A 27 7.20 2.64 -7.76
C GLU A 27 6.75 1.22 -7.38
N ILE A 28 5.70 1.13 -6.55
CA ILE A 28 5.08 -0.14 -6.24
C ILE A 28 4.34 -0.54 -7.51
N GLY A 29 4.95 -1.44 -8.28
CA GLY A 29 4.35 -1.95 -9.51
C GLY A 29 2.93 -2.44 -9.25
N GLN A 30 2.04 -2.27 -10.22
CA GLN A 30 0.65 -2.72 -10.13
C GLN A 30 0.62 -4.20 -9.75
N TYR A 31 -0.13 -4.53 -8.69
CA TYR A 31 -0.25 -5.91 -8.23
C TYR A 31 -0.93 -6.76 -9.30
N GLN A 32 -0.25 -7.81 -9.75
CA GLN A 32 -0.81 -8.77 -10.70
C GLN A 32 -0.89 -10.14 -10.01
N PRO A 33 -2.10 -10.66 -9.73
CA PRO A 33 -2.23 -11.98 -9.11
C PRO A 33 -1.81 -13.08 -10.09
N SER A 34 -1.25 -14.17 -9.56
CA SER A 34 -1.13 -15.42 -10.32
C SER A 34 -2.52 -15.91 -10.71
N LEU A 35 -2.65 -16.52 -11.89
CA LEU A 35 -3.92 -17.04 -12.39
C LEU A 35 -3.93 -18.57 -12.37
N ASN A 36 -5.11 -19.15 -12.15
CA ASN A 36 -5.36 -20.58 -12.31
C ASN A 36 -5.56 -20.94 -13.80
N GLU A 37 -5.80 -22.23 -14.09
CA GLU A 37 -6.02 -22.73 -15.46
C GLU A 37 -7.25 -22.14 -16.18
N PHE A 38 -8.17 -21.54 -15.42
CA PHE A 38 -9.37 -20.86 -15.92
C PHE A 38 -9.16 -19.34 -16.09
N GLY A 39 -7.95 -18.83 -15.86
CA GLY A 39 -7.63 -17.41 -15.96
C GLY A 39 -8.16 -16.55 -14.80
N GLN A 40 -8.54 -17.16 -13.67
CA GLN A 40 -9.00 -16.47 -12.47
C GLN A 40 -7.85 -16.32 -11.48
N PRO A 41 -7.86 -15.31 -10.58
CA PRO A 41 -6.89 -15.22 -9.50
C PRO A 41 -6.76 -16.53 -8.73
N GLU A 42 -5.52 -16.93 -8.48
CA GLU A 42 -5.19 -18.07 -7.65
C GLU A 42 -5.49 -17.71 -6.18
N LEU A 43 -6.39 -18.48 -5.56
CA LEU A 43 -6.84 -18.33 -4.17
C LEU A 43 -6.58 -19.58 -3.29
N GLN A 44 -5.70 -20.48 -3.71
CA GLN A 44 -5.27 -21.62 -2.91
C GLN A 44 -4.18 -21.23 -1.90
N GLY A 45 -4.02 -22.07 -0.88
CA GLY A 45 -3.08 -21.85 0.20
C GLY A 45 -3.69 -22.16 1.56
N THR A 46 -2.94 -21.89 2.62
CA THR A 46 -3.44 -22.00 3.99
C THR A 46 -4.11 -20.69 4.37
N TRP A 47 -5.41 -20.76 4.60
CA TRP A 47 -6.20 -19.63 5.07
C TRP A 47 -6.15 -19.53 6.60
N PHE A 48 -5.99 -18.32 7.12
CA PHE A 48 -6.10 -18.04 8.54
C PHE A 48 -7.53 -17.60 8.86
N PHE A 49 -8.24 -18.38 9.67
CA PHE A 49 -9.64 -18.15 10.03
C PHE A 49 -9.82 -17.52 11.42
N GLY A 50 -8.74 -17.02 12.01
CA GLY A 50 -8.75 -16.44 13.35
C GLY A 50 -8.87 -14.92 13.30
N SER A 51 -9.54 -14.35 14.30
CA SER A 51 -9.36 -12.94 14.68
C SER A 51 -9.13 -12.91 16.18
N THR A 52 -8.14 -12.15 16.63
CA THR A 52 -7.94 -11.87 18.07
C THR A 52 -9.05 -10.98 18.62
N THR A 53 -9.67 -10.17 17.75
CA THR A 53 -10.80 -9.30 18.07
C THR A 53 -12.12 -10.01 17.71
N PRO A 54 -13.05 -10.17 18.65
CA PRO A 54 -14.37 -10.70 18.34
C PRO A 54 -15.09 -9.83 17.30
N VAL A 55 -15.69 -10.46 16.30
CA VAL A 55 -16.59 -9.80 15.37
C VAL A 55 -17.93 -9.59 16.09
N THR A 56 -18.34 -8.33 16.26
CA THR A 56 -19.58 -7.89 16.95
C THR A 56 -20.29 -6.88 16.04
N PRO A 57 -21.66 -6.69 15.95
CA PRO A 57 -22.10 -5.63 15.09
C PRO A 57 -21.71 -4.30 15.75
N PRO A 58 -21.39 -3.31 14.93
CA PRO A 58 -21.30 -1.93 15.37
C PRO A 58 -22.52 -1.49 16.19
N SER A 59 -22.29 -0.76 17.28
CA SER A 59 -23.32 -0.38 18.25
C SER A 59 -24.38 0.58 17.66
N ASP A 60 -24.02 1.32 16.62
CA ASP A 60 -24.90 2.22 15.87
C ASP A 60 -25.91 1.50 14.98
N LEU A 61 -25.68 0.23 14.64
CA LEU A 61 -26.62 -0.58 13.87
C LEU A 61 -27.73 -1.21 14.72
N GLY A 62 -27.52 -1.38 16.02
CA GLY A 62 -28.53 -1.97 16.91
C GLY A 62 -29.13 -3.28 16.37
N ASP A 63 -30.46 -3.32 16.27
CA ASP A 63 -31.21 -4.50 15.78
C ASP A 63 -31.40 -4.52 14.24
N ARG A 64 -30.76 -3.61 13.50
CA ARG A 64 -30.93 -3.51 12.06
C ARG A 64 -30.30 -4.72 11.36
N ALA A 65 -31.12 -5.44 10.59
CA ALA A 65 -30.66 -6.61 9.85
C ALA A 65 -29.95 -6.26 8.53
N ALA A 66 -30.25 -5.09 7.95
CA ALA A 66 -29.70 -4.66 6.67
C ALA A 66 -29.55 -3.12 6.59
N TYR A 67 -28.61 -2.68 5.76
CA TYR A 67 -28.49 -1.30 5.31
C TYR A 67 -29.60 -0.95 4.31
N THR A 68 -29.95 0.33 4.21
CA THR A 68 -30.81 0.83 3.15
C THR A 68 -30.03 1.01 1.85
N ALA A 69 -30.74 1.16 0.73
CA ALA A 69 -30.10 1.37 -0.57
C ALA A 69 -29.25 2.65 -0.59
N GLU A 70 -29.70 3.71 0.09
CA GLU A 70 -29.01 4.99 0.16
C GLU A 70 -27.70 4.90 0.97
N GLU A 71 -27.71 4.15 2.07
CA GLU A 71 -26.50 3.90 2.88
C GLU A 71 -25.49 3.07 2.09
N ILE A 72 -25.94 2.03 1.39
CA ILE A 72 -25.07 1.22 0.52
C ILE A 72 -24.41 2.10 -0.54
N ALA A 73 -25.20 2.94 -1.22
CA ALA A 73 -24.67 3.85 -2.24
C ALA A 73 -23.62 4.82 -1.68
N THR A 74 -23.80 5.26 -0.43
CA THR A 74 -22.83 6.12 0.26
C THR A 74 -21.53 5.37 0.55
N ILE A 75 -21.61 4.16 1.13
CA ILE A 75 -20.45 3.31 1.44
C ILE A 75 -19.66 2.98 0.17
N GLU A 76 -20.33 2.63 -0.92
CA GLU A 76 -19.69 2.34 -2.21
C GLU A 76 -18.95 3.58 -2.75
N SER A 77 -19.56 4.76 -2.65
CA SER A 77 -18.90 6.00 -3.07
C SER A 77 -17.67 6.31 -2.24
N GLU A 78 -17.69 6.09 -0.93
CA GLU A 78 -16.55 6.31 -0.04
C GLU A 78 -15.41 5.33 -0.35
N ALA A 79 -15.73 4.05 -0.56
CA ALA A 79 -14.76 3.02 -0.90
C ALA A 79 -14.03 3.29 -2.22
N LEU A 80 -14.73 3.87 -3.22
CA LEU A 80 -14.14 4.27 -4.49
C LEU A 80 -13.21 5.47 -4.37
N GLN A 81 -13.47 6.41 -3.45
CA GLN A 81 -12.62 7.59 -3.25
C GLN A 81 -11.36 7.29 -2.42
N ALA A 82 -11.37 6.20 -1.65
CA ALA A 82 -10.25 5.78 -0.82
C ALA A 82 -9.15 5.01 -1.59
N ASN A 83 -9.39 4.67 -2.86
CA ASN A 83 -8.43 4.06 -3.79
C ASN A 83 -7.82 5.10 -4.74
#